data_AF-A0A553FC17-F1
#
_entry.id   AF-A0A553FC17-F1
#
_cell.length_a   1.000
_cell.length_b   1.000
_cell.length_c   1.000
_cell.angle_alpha   90.00
_cell.angle_beta   90.00
_cell.angle_gamma   90.00
#
_symmetry.space_group_name_H-M   'P 1'
#
loop_
_entity.id
_entity.type
_entity.pdbx_description
1 polymer ?
#
loop_
_entity_poly.entity_id
_entity_poly.type
_entity_poly.pdbx_seq_one_letter_code
_entity_poly.pdbx_strand_id
1 'polypeptide(L)'
;MIKKIIKFFGIVILVYVLLCLITPFNKTLRNRSIKNQINYLSNILDKGYDDKLQTRFPEGKLFSNCLLALSTIEYFNKNPQSDQKYANIVDHCIKRIQSERALGMFNPNLEPKYGMFYQGWSNLVYSKYAKSDLIKFSTISELVKNKSNEIESNFNQIQSDSLRIINTYVESNWPADNLIGISSIENDNLRNRWIELILSTSKHQSGLIHHAGSQKNTIRGSSTAMITYCLNKSGYSDIEKYNNKFEDIFIDNYLGVQLVKENEDGTNKMDVDSGPVLFGYGASATIMNIKTQASLGKSNAKTTWAAMNLISLPINLFRKKYLILKKEPMLDLFMLWSSTEL
;
A
#
# COMPACT_ATOMS: atom_id res chain seq x y z
N MET A 1 -46.38 -17.49 -4.91
CA MET A 1 -45.24 -17.62 -3.99
C MET A 1 -43.91 -17.15 -4.61
N ILE A 2 -43.54 -17.65 -5.79
CA ILE A 2 -42.29 -17.32 -6.52
C ILE A 2 -42.09 -15.80 -6.71
N LYS A 3 -43.12 -15.06 -7.15
CA LYS A 3 -43.04 -13.59 -7.31
C LYS A 3 -42.66 -12.84 -6.02
N LYS A 4 -43.11 -13.32 -4.86
CA LYS A 4 -42.78 -12.71 -3.55
C LYS A 4 -41.32 -12.98 -3.17
N ILE A 5 -40.81 -14.19 -3.46
CA ILE A 5 -39.42 -14.59 -3.21
C ILE A 5 -38.46 -13.76 -4.09
N ILE A 6 -38.77 -13.63 -5.39
CA ILE A 6 -37.96 -12.82 -6.32
C ILE A 6 -37.91 -11.35 -5.85
N LYS A 7 -39.06 -10.78 -5.47
CA LYS A 7 -39.12 -9.40 -4.95
C LYS A 7 -38.26 -9.24 -3.69
N PHE A 8 -38.33 -10.18 -2.76
CA PHE A 8 -37.53 -10.15 -1.54
C PHE A 8 -36.04 -10.22 -1.83
N PHE A 9 -35.61 -11.14 -2.70
CA PHE A 9 -34.20 -11.27 -3.09
C PHE A 9 -33.68 -10.01 -3.79
N GLY A 10 -34.49 -9.41 -4.68
CA GLY A 10 -34.16 -8.14 -5.32
C GLY A 10 -33.96 -7.00 -4.32
N ILE A 11 -34.82 -6.90 -3.29
CA ILE A 11 -34.66 -5.91 -2.22
C ILE A 11 -33.37 -6.15 -1.43
N VAL A 12 -33.05 -7.40 -1.08
CA VAL A 12 -31.82 -7.74 -0.35
C VAL A 12 -30.57 -7.35 -1.15
N ILE A 13 -30.54 -7.65 -2.46
CA ILE A 13 -29.44 -7.24 -3.34
C ILE A 13 -29.35 -5.72 -3.42
N LEU A 14 -30.47 -5.02 -3.59
CA LEU A 14 -30.47 -3.56 -3.68
C LEU A 14 -29.91 -2.93 -2.40
N VAL A 15 -30.36 -3.40 -1.23
CA VAL A 15 -29.84 -2.93 0.07
C VAL A 15 -28.35 -3.24 0.20
N TYR A 16 -27.91 -4.42 -0.23
CA TYR A 16 -26.49 -4.79 -0.21
C TYR A 16 -25.64 -3.86 -1.08
N VAL A 17 -26.07 -3.60 -2.32
CA VAL A 17 -25.40 -2.69 -3.26
C VAL A 17 -25.33 -1.28 -2.68
N LEU A 18 -26.45 -0.75 -2.19
CA LEU A 18 -26.50 0.58 -1.58
C LEU A 18 -25.57 0.71 -0.37
N LEU A 19 -25.55 -0.30 0.51
CA LEU A 19 -24.64 -0.31 1.67
C LEU A 19 -23.18 -0.31 1.23
N CYS A 20 -22.81 -1.09 0.21
CA CYS A 20 -21.45 -1.11 -0.33
C CYS A 20 -21.05 0.26 -0.90
N LEU A 21 -21.94 0.88 -1.69
CA LEU A 21 -21.67 2.16 -2.34
C LEU A 21 -21.60 3.34 -1.37
N ILE A 22 -22.44 3.35 -0.32
CA ILE A 22 -22.47 4.43 0.68
C ILE A 22 -21.35 4.30 1.70
N THR A 23 -20.78 3.09 1.89
CA THR A 23 -19.78 2.81 2.93
C THR A 23 -18.64 3.85 3.01
N PRO A 24 -17.92 4.22 1.93
CA PRO A 24 -16.81 5.17 2.05
C PRO A 24 -17.26 6.62 2.32
N PHE A 25 -18.52 6.96 2.06
CA PHE A 25 -19.10 8.29 2.27
C PHE A 25 -19.70 8.47 3.67
N ASN A 26 -20.03 7.37 4.35
CA ASN A 26 -20.53 7.40 5.73
C ASN A 26 -19.43 7.01 6.72
N LYS A 27 -19.02 7.95 7.60
CA LYS A 27 -17.95 7.75 8.57
C LYS A 27 -18.14 6.50 9.45
N THR A 28 -19.35 6.26 9.94
CA THR A 28 -19.65 5.12 10.82
C THR A 28 -19.51 3.79 10.09
N LEU A 29 -20.08 3.68 8.88
CA LEU A 29 -19.97 2.47 8.05
C LEU A 29 -18.51 2.22 7.65
N ARG A 30 -17.79 3.27 7.23
CA ARG A 30 -16.38 3.19 6.88
C ARG A 30 -15.52 2.72 8.05
N ASN A 31 -15.66 3.32 9.23
CA ASN A 31 -14.90 2.94 10.42
C ASN A 31 -15.20 1.49 10.83
N ARG A 32 -16.47 1.07 10.80
CA ARG A 32 -16.84 -0.33 11.04
C ARG A 32 -16.23 -1.27 10.01
N SER A 33 -16.25 -0.89 8.73
CA SER A 33 -15.63 -1.66 7.63
C SER A 33 -14.13 -1.86 7.89
N ILE A 34 -13.40 -0.79 8.18
CA ILE A 34 -11.96 -0.81 8.47
C ILE A 34 -11.67 -1.69 9.69
N LYS A 35 -12.34 -1.44 10.82
CA LYS A 35 -12.16 -2.21 12.07
C LYS A 35 -12.39 -3.70 11.86
N ASN A 36 -13.44 -4.07 11.12
CA ASN A 36 -13.76 -5.46 10.86
C ASN A 36 -12.75 -6.12 9.91
N GLN A 37 -12.17 -5.37 8.97
CA GLN A 37 -11.15 -5.88 8.06
C GLN A 37 -9.81 -6.05 8.77
N ILE A 38 -9.40 -5.12 9.64
CA ILE A 38 -8.25 -5.26 10.55
C ILE A 38 -8.38 -6.53 11.40
N ASN A 39 -9.54 -6.73 12.04
CA ASN A 39 -9.78 -7.92 12.87
C ASN A 39 -9.66 -9.24 12.10
N TYR A 40 -10.22 -9.29 10.89
CA TYR A 40 -10.16 -10.47 10.04
C TYR A 40 -8.71 -10.75 9.60
N LEU A 41 -8.03 -9.73 9.07
CA LEU A 41 -6.67 -9.83 8.55
C LEU A 41 -5.67 -10.19 9.64
N SER A 42 -5.71 -9.53 10.80
CA SER A 42 -4.87 -9.90 11.95
C SER A 42 -5.03 -11.37 12.29
N ASN A 43 -6.27 -11.85 12.45
CA ASN A 43 -6.52 -13.23 12.83
C ASN A 43 -6.03 -14.26 11.78
N ILE A 44 -6.03 -13.95 10.48
CA ILE A 44 -5.49 -14.90 9.49
C ILE A 44 -3.95 -14.85 9.42
N LEU A 45 -3.33 -13.67 9.59
CA LEU A 45 -1.87 -13.55 9.62
C LEU A 45 -1.30 -14.14 10.92
N ASP A 46 -2.00 -14.01 12.05
CA ASP A 46 -1.67 -14.69 13.32
C ASP A 46 -1.68 -16.22 13.19
N LYS A 47 -2.38 -16.76 12.18
CA LYS A 47 -2.43 -18.20 11.86
C LYS A 47 -1.43 -18.61 10.76
N GLY A 48 -0.47 -17.74 10.41
CA GLY A 48 0.57 -18.03 9.43
C GLY A 48 0.12 -17.91 7.97
N TYR A 49 -0.96 -17.16 7.67
CA TYR A 49 -1.35 -16.96 6.27
C TYR A 49 -0.34 -16.09 5.50
N ASP A 50 0.40 -15.23 6.19
CA ASP A 50 1.51 -14.47 5.62
C ASP A 50 2.63 -15.39 5.07
N ASP A 51 2.87 -16.55 5.68
CA ASP A 51 3.79 -17.57 5.12
C ASP A 51 3.29 -18.15 3.80
N LYS A 52 1.97 -18.34 3.67
CA LYS A 52 1.33 -18.78 2.42
C LYS A 52 1.41 -17.70 1.35
N LEU A 53 1.28 -16.43 1.74
CA LEU A 53 1.48 -15.32 0.82
C LEU A 53 2.94 -15.29 0.33
N GLN A 54 3.91 -15.56 1.20
CA GLN A 54 5.32 -15.63 0.80
C GLN A 54 5.61 -16.75 -0.21
N THR A 55 4.89 -17.87 -0.15
CA THR A 55 5.02 -18.92 -1.18
C THR A 55 4.48 -18.52 -2.55
N ARG A 56 3.58 -17.51 -2.59
CA ARG A 56 2.97 -17.01 -3.85
C ARG A 56 3.73 -15.80 -4.40
N PHE A 57 4.22 -14.96 -3.50
CA PHE A 57 4.93 -13.72 -3.80
C PHE A 57 6.20 -13.68 -2.94
N PRO A 58 7.40 -13.49 -3.47
CA PRO A 58 8.64 -13.55 -2.68
C PRO A 58 8.62 -12.63 -1.45
N GLU A 59 7.97 -11.47 -1.56
CA GLU A 59 7.85 -10.45 -0.53
C GLU A 59 6.57 -10.59 0.32
N GLY A 60 5.73 -11.59 0.04
CA GLY A 60 4.36 -11.67 0.52
C GLY A 60 4.21 -11.58 2.05
N LYS A 61 5.15 -12.16 2.82
CA LYS A 61 5.14 -12.09 4.29
C LYS A 61 5.48 -10.69 4.80
N LEU A 62 6.55 -10.08 4.31
CA LEU A 62 6.92 -8.71 4.65
C LEU A 62 5.78 -7.76 4.29
N PHE A 63 5.36 -7.79 3.03
CA PHE A 63 4.47 -6.81 2.48
C PHE A 63 3.08 -6.85 3.11
N SER A 64 2.53 -8.05 3.35
CA SER A 64 1.24 -8.20 4.03
C SER A 64 1.25 -7.70 5.48
N ASN A 65 2.32 -7.96 6.22
CA ASN A 65 2.46 -7.46 7.58
C ASN A 65 2.66 -5.93 7.61
N CYS A 66 3.41 -5.36 6.64
CA CYS A 66 3.54 -3.91 6.52
C CYS A 66 2.19 -3.23 6.24
N LEU A 67 1.42 -3.74 5.27
CA LEU A 67 0.11 -3.18 4.94
C LEU A 67 -0.86 -3.25 6.13
N LEU A 68 -0.90 -4.37 6.87
CA LEU A 68 -1.75 -4.48 8.05
C LEU A 68 -1.30 -3.52 9.18
N ALA A 69 0.01 -3.43 9.44
CA ALA A 69 0.56 -2.54 10.46
C ALA A 69 0.26 -1.07 10.13
N LEU A 70 0.58 -0.62 8.92
CA LEU A 70 0.32 0.76 8.46
C LEU A 70 -1.16 1.10 8.54
N SER A 71 -2.02 0.21 8.05
CA SER A 71 -3.48 0.42 8.12
C SER A 71 -3.97 0.54 9.57
N THR A 72 -3.41 -0.25 10.48
CA THR A 72 -3.78 -0.22 11.90
C THR A 72 -3.34 1.09 12.56
N ILE A 73 -2.10 1.52 12.30
CA ILE A 73 -1.55 2.79 12.80
C ILE A 73 -2.37 3.98 12.26
N GLU A 74 -2.62 4.03 10.95
CA GLU A 74 -3.36 5.12 10.31
C GLU A 74 -4.82 5.18 10.79
N TYR A 75 -5.48 4.02 10.94
CA TYR A 75 -6.85 3.96 11.46
C TYR A 75 -6.91 4.48 12.91
N PHE A 76 -5.97 4.08 13.76
CA PHE A 76 -5.88 4.53 15.14
C PHE A 76 -5.65 6.04 15.22
N ASN A 77 -4.70 6.58 14.45
CA ASN A 77 -4.40 8.02 14.44
C ASN A 77 -5.64 8.86 14.08
N LYS A 78 -6.52 8.36 13.21
CA LYS A 78 -7.78 9.03 12.84
C LYS A 78 -8.93 8.76 13.81
N ASN A 79 -8.84 7.70 14.61
CA ASN A 79 -9.87 7.29 15.55
C ASN A 79 -9.24 6.84 16.89
N PRO A 80 -8.61 7.76 17.64
CA PRO A 80 -7.95 7.39 18.89
C PRO A 80 -8.95 6.76 19.85
N GLN A 81 -8.65 5.55 20.29
CA GLN A 81 -9.39 4.82 21.32
C GLN A 81 -8.36 4.14 22.20
N SER A 82 -8.55 4.11 23.52
CA SER A 82 -7.66 3.36 24.41
C SER A 82 -7.88 1.85 24.20
N ASP A 83 -7.29 1.30 23.14
CA ASP A 83 -7.43 -0.10 22.75
C ASP A 83 -6.04 -0.70 22.50
N GLN A 84 -5.48 -1.27 23.57
CA GLN A 84 -4.25 -2.07 23.62
C GLN A 84 -4.17 -3.10 22.48
N LYS A 85 -5.32 -3.56 21.98
CA LYS A 85 -5.41 -4.52 20.89
C LYS A 85 -4.69 -4.04 19.63
N TYR A 86 -4.84 -2.77 19.24
CA TYR A 86 -4.22 -2.29 18.00
C TYR A 86 -2.70 -2.28 18.09
N ALA A 87 -2.14 -1.94 19.26
CA ALA A 87 -0.71 -2.01 19.50
C ALA A 87 -0.22 -3.46 19.41
N ASN A 88 -0.93 -4.41 20.02
CA ASN A 88 -0.60 -5.84 19.91
C ASN A 88 -0.61 -6.34 18.46
N ILE A 89 -1.56 -5.89 17.64
CA ILE A 89 -1.61 -6.23 16.20
C ILE A 89 -0.35 -5.72 15.49
N VAL A 90 0.04 -4.46 15.72
CA VAL A 90 1.24 -3.88 15.11
C VAL A 90 2.51 -4.58 15.61
N ASP A 91 2.61 -4.83 16.93
CA ASP A 91 3.71 -5.57 17.55
C ASP A 91 3.88 -6.97 16.91
N HIS A 92 2.78 -7.71 16.70
CA HIS A 92 2.83 -9.00 16.01
C HIS A 92 3.28 -8.89 14.55
N CYS A 93 2.81 -7.87 13.82
CA CYS A 93 3.25 -7.64 12.45
C CYS A 93 4.76 -7.37 12.38
N ILE A 94 5.29 -6.53 13.28
CA ILE A 94 6.72 -6.22 13.36
C ILE A 94 7.55 -7.47 13.69
N LYS A 95 7.11 -8.28 14.67
CA LYS A 95 7.78 -9.56 14.97
C LYS A 95 7.81 -10.50 13.76
N ARG A 96 6.74 -10.55 12.96
CA ARG A 96 6.70 -11.36 11.73
C ARG A 96 7.57 -10.80 10.60
N ILE A 97 7.66 -9.47 10.46
CA ILE A 97 8.58 -8.79 9.52
C ILE A 97 10.04 -9.12 9.84
N GLN A 98 10.37 -9.24 11.13
CA GLN A 98 11.72 -9.54 11.62
C GLN A 98 12.03 -11.04 11.72
N SER A 99 11.07 -11.91 11.40
CA SER A 99 11.26 -13.36 11.53
C SER A 99 12.27 -13.88 10.50
N GLU A 100 12.97 -14.96 10.85
CA GLU A 100 13.89 -15.66 9.94
C GLU A 100 13.21 -16.03 8.63
N ARG A 101 11.93 -16.42 8.69
CA ARG A 101 11.12 -16.75 7.50
C ARG A 101 10.94 -15.55 6.57
N ALA A 102 10.68 -14.35 7.11
CA ALA A 102 10.61 -13.14 6.30
C ALA A 102 11.98 -12.80 5.71
N LEU A 103 13.03 -12.84 6.53
CA LEU A 103 14.40 -12.51 6.13
C LEU A 103 14.99 -13.47 5.09
N GLY A 104 14.60 -14.75 5.11
CA GLY A 104 15.15 -15.79 4.25
C GLY A 104 14.92 -15.58 2.75
N MET A 105 14.04 -14.65 2.36
CA MET A 105 13.81 -14.28 0.95
C MET A 105 14.70 -13.13 0.47
N PHE A 106 15.41 -12.45 1.38
CA PHE A 106 16.20 -11.27 1.06
C PHE A 106 17.70 -11.57 1.18
N ASN A 107 18.50 -11.00 0.29
CA ASN A 107 19.94 -11.24 0.29
C ASN A 107 20.63 -10.42 1.41
N PRO A 108 21.29 -11.08 2.39
CA PRO A 108 21.95 -10.39 3.50
C PRO A 108 23.24 -9.64 3.09
N ASN A 109 23.74 -9.81 1.87
CA ASN A 109 24.96 -9.18 1.39
C ASN A 109 24.71 -7.89 0.57
N LEU A 110 23.45 -7.46 0.47
CA LEU A 110 23.13 -6.16 -0.11
C LEU A 110 23.53 -5.02 0.83
N GLU A 111 23.72 -3.84 0.25
CA GLU A 111 23.92 -2.60 0.98
C GLU A 111 22.78 -1.63 0.60
N PRO A 112 21.81 -1.37 1.51
CA PRO A 112 21.70 -1.85 2.89
C PRO A 112 21.36 -3.35 2.95
N LYS A 113 21.66 -3.99 4.09
CA LYS A 113 21.37 -5.41 4.33
C LYS A 113 19.93 -5.73 3.93
N TYR A 114 19.68 -6.81 3.19
CA TYR A 114 18.36 -7.22 2.69
C TYR A 114 17.72 -6.31 1.62
N GLY A 115 18.43 -5.28 1.17
CA GLY A 115 18.02 -4.44 0.04
C GLY A 115 16.92 -3.42 0.36
N MET A 116 16.64 -2.58 -0.63
CA MET A 116 15.76 -1.43 -0.47
C MET A 116 14.30 -1.81 -0.19
N PHE A 117 13.78 -2.91 -0.77
CA PHE A 117 12.39 -3.34 -0.51
C PHE A 117 12.19 -3.64 0.98
N TYR A 118 13.05 -4.48 1.56
CA TYR A 118 12.95 -4.87 2.97
C TYR A 118 13.12 -3.66 3.89
N GLN A 119 14.19 -2.90 3.68
CA GLN A 119 14.55 -1.80 4.57
C GLN A 119 13.54 -0.65 4.49
N GLY A 120 13.10 -0.30 3.29
CA GLY A 120 12.12 0.76 3.08
C GLY A 120 10.77 0.42 3.70
N TRP A 121 10.20 -0.74 3.39
CA TRP A 121 8.90 -1.14 3.95
C TRP A 121 8.93 -1.36 5.45
N SER A 122 10.02 -1.92 5.98
CA SER A 122 10.19 -2.10 7.42
C SER A 122 10.28 -0.75 8.13
N ASN A 123 11.14 0.16 7.65
CA ASN A 123 11.30 1.47 8.28
C ASN A 123 10.06 2.36 8.12
N LEU A 124 9.30 2.23 7.04
CA LEU A 124 8.01 2.92 6.90
C LEU A 124 7.04 2.52 8.03
N VAL A 125 7.00 1.24 8.41
CA VAL A 125 6.22 0.79 9.57
C VAL A 125 6.81 1.33 10.86
N TYR A 126 8.13 1.16 11.08
CA TYR A 126 8.77 1.51 12.34
C TYR A 126 8.69 3.00 12.65
N SER A 127 9.03 3.84 11.69
CA SER A 127 8.98 5.31 11.82
C SER A 127 7.55 5.80 12.08
N LYS A 128 6.55 5.28 11.36
CA LYS A 128 5.14 5.64 11.56
C LYS A 128 4.63 5.17 12.92
N TYR A 129 5.02 3.98 13.36
CA TYR A 129 4.61 3.47 14.66
C TYR A 129 5.25 4.27 15.79
N ALA A 130 6.56 4.54 15.71
CA ALA A 130 7.30 5.33 16.70
C ALA A 130 6.74 6.74 16.90
N LYS A 131 6.18 7.35 15.85
CA LYS A 131 5.53 8.67 15.85
C LYS A 131 4.05 8.65 16.28
N SER A 132 3.43 7.47 16.33
CA SER A 132 2.02 7.33 16.67
C SER A 132 1.82 7.27 18.17
N ASP A 133 0.74 7.86 18.69
CA ASP A 133 0.31 7.67 20.07
C ASP A 133 0.04 6.20 20.43
N LEU A 134 -0.21 5.35 19.43
CA LEU A 134 -0.40 3.91 19.63
C LEU A 134 0.83 3.26 20.27
N ILE A 135 2.04 3.81 20.06
CA ILE A 135 3.29 3.26 20.59
C ILE A 135 3.33 3.20 22.12
N LYS A 136 2.53 4.03 22.81
CA LYS A 136 2.43 4.07 24.28
C LYS A 136 1.91 2.76 24.86
N PHE A 137 1.18 2.00 24.04
CA PHE A 137 0.64 0.69 24.39
C PHE A 137 1.57 -0.45 23.91
N SER A 138 2.62 -0.18 23.14
CA SER A 138 3.48 -1.23 22.58
C SER A 138 4.36 -1.90 23.65
N THR A 139 4.49 -3.21 23.54
CA THR A 139 5.44 -4.01 24.34
C THR A 139 6.85 -4.03 23.77
N ILE A 140 7.03 -3.52 22.54
CA ILE A 140 8.31 -3.51 21.81
C ILE A 140 8.71 -2.09 21.37
N SER A 141 8.18 -1.05 22.04
CA SER A 141 8.37 0.35 21.63
C SER A 141 9.84 0.77 21.48
N GLU A 142 10.69 0.37 22.42
CA GLU A 142 12.13 0.66 22.39
C GLU A 142 12.83 -0.03 21.23
N LEU A 143 12.53 -1.32 21.00
CA LEU A 143 13.05 -2.08 19.85
C LEU A 143 12.69 -1.39 18.53
N VAL A 144 11.44 -0.94 18.38
CA VAL A 144 10.95 -0.28 17.16
C VAL A 144 11.69 1.04 16.91
N LYS A 145 11.84 1.89 17.95
CA LYS A 145 12.57 3.16 17.84
C LYS A 145 14.03 2.92 17.46
N ASN A 146 14.70 1.98 18.13
CA ASN A 146 16.09 1.64 17.85
C ASN A 146 16.27 1.13 16.43
N LYS A 147 15.37 0.25 15.95
CA LYS A 147 15.41 -0.25 14.58
C LYS A 147 15.14 0.82 13.53
N SER A 148 14.22 1.75 13.79
CA SER A 148 13.99 2.87 12.87
C SER A 148 15.22 3.77 12.76
N ASN A 149 15.82 4.12 13.90
CA ASN A 149 17.04 4.94 13.95
C ASN A 149 18.23 4.25 13.27
N GLU A 150 18.39 2.93 13.47
CA GLU A 150 19.43 2.14 12.82
C GLU A 150 19.30 2.19 11.29
N ILE A 151 18.09 1.99 10.75
CA ILE A 151 17.86 2.02 9.31
C ILE A 151 18.11 3.43 8.74
N GLU A 152 17.60 4.47 9.40
CA GLU A 152 17.82 5.84 8.97
C GLU A 152 19.29 6.24 9.00
N SER A 153 20.03 5.87 10.07
CA SER A 153 21.48 6.08 10.14
C SER A 153 22.21 5.38 9.01
N ASN A 154 21.83 4.14 8.70
CA ASN A 154 22.41 3.37 7.59
C ASN A 154 22.12 4.05 6.23
N PHE A 155 20.90 4.52 5.98
CA PHE A 155 20.60 5.26 4.75
C PHE A 155 21.42 6.55 4.65
N ASN A 156 21.53 7.30 5.75
CA ASN A 156 22.35 8.52 5.79
C ASN A 156 23.82 8.23 5.46
N GLN A 157 24.40 7.17 6.02
CA GLN A 157 25.78 6.77 5.76
C GLN A 157 25.98 6.28 4.33
N ILE A 158 25.11 5.39 3.83
CA ILE A 158 25.22 4.84 2.46
C ILE A 158 25.14 5.95 1.40
N GLN A 159 24.34 6.98 1.66
CA GLN A 159 24.09 8.09 0.74
C GLN A 159 24.97 9.33 0.99
N SER A 160 25.76 9.37 2.07
CA SER A 160 26.66 10.50 2.34
C SER A 160 27.79 10.59 1.34
N ASP A 161 28.32 9.43 0.93
CA ASP A 161 29.52 9.35 0.09
C ASP A 161 29.18 9.53 -1.39
N SER A 162 28.21 8.75 -1.88
CA SER A 162 27.75 8.80 -3.26
C SER A 162 26.27 8.51 -3.33
N LEU A 163 25.50 9.57 -3.59
CA LEU A 163 24.06 9.51 -3.74
C LEU A 163 23.71 8.64 -4.96
N ARG A 164 23.00 7.55 -4.73
CA ARG A 164 22.63 6.57 -5.76
C ARG A 164 21.24 5.99 -5.53
N ILE A 165 20.66 5.42 -6.59
CA ILE A 165 19.50 4.54 -6.43
C ILE A 165 20.01 3.25 -5.81
N ILE A 166 19.47 2.89 -4.65
CA ILE A 166 19.85 1.72 -3.88
C ILE A 166 19.22 0.48 -4.52
N ASN A 167 19.99 -0.60 -4.56
CA ASN A 167 19.53 -1.88 -5.05
C ASN A 167 18.40 -2.45 -4.17
N THR A 168 17.31 -2.82 -4.84
CA THR A 168 16.21 -3.56 -4.23
C THR A 168 16.58 -5.02 -4.06
N TYR A 169 17.15 -5.61 -5.12
CA TYR A 169 17.67 -6.98 -5.19
C TYR A 169 19.07 -6.94 -5.79
N VAL A 170 19.73 -8.10 -5.86
CA VAL A 170 21.06 -8.21 -6.50
C VAL A 170 21.00 -7.63 -7.91
N GLU A 171 21.89 -6.66 -8.18
CA GLU A 171 22.06 -5.96 -9.46
C GLU A 171 20.81 -5.27 -10.02
N SER A 172 19.76 -5.10 -9.21
CA SER A 172 18.47 -4.60 -9.68
C SER A 172 17.88 -3.59 -8.69
N ASN A 173 17.42 -2.45 -9.20
CA ASN A 173 16.81 -1.40 -8.41
C ASN A 173 15.46 -0.95 -9.01
N TRP A 174 14.52 -0.65 -8.11
CA TRP A 174 13.22 -0.10 -8.44
C TRP A 174 13.08 1.27 -7.77
N PRO A 175 12.79 2.33 -8.55
CA PRO A 175 12.54 3.65 -7.99
C PRO A 175 11.41 3.70 -6.97
N ALA A 176 10.36 2.89 -7.15
CA ALA A 176 9.24 2.82 -6.21
C ALA A 176 9.68 2.39 -4.80
N ASP A 177 10.55 1.40 -4.68
CA ASP A 177 11.04 0.91 -3.38
C ASP A 177 11.97 1.91 -2.71
N ASN A 178 12.81 2.58 -3.51
CA ASN A 178 13.64 3.67 -3.02
C ASN A 178 12.77 4.81 -2.46
N LEU A 179 11.69 5.16 -3.15
CA LEU A 179 10.74 6.18 -2.70
C LEU A 179 9.96 5.78 -1.44
N ILE A 180 9.69 4.49 -1.23
CA ILE A 180 9.18 3.98 0.05
C ILE A 180 10.20 4.23 1.16
N GLY A 181 11.48 3.92 0.92
CA GLY A 181 12.58 4.23 1.84
C GLY A 181 12.69 5.72 2.16
N ILE A 182 12.67 6.56 1.13
CA ILE A 182 12.70 8.02 1.25
C ILE A 182 11.50 8.54 2.06
N SER A 183 10.32 7.95 1.88
CA SER A 183 9.11 8.32 2.62
C SER A 183 9.16 7.94 4.12
N SER A 184 10.17 7.15 4.52
CA SER A 184 10.30 6.65 5.89
C SER A 184 11.31 7.41 6.76
N ILE A 185 12.16 8.27 6.18
CA ILE A 185 13.22 9.01 6.90
C ILE A 185 12.83 10.43 7.27
N GLU A 186 13.47 10.98 8.30
CA GLU A 186 13.27 12.36 8.77
C GLU A 186 14.21 13.37 8.12
N ASN A 187 15.38 12.93 7.65
CA ASN A 187 16.36 13.82 7.01
C ASN A 187 15.83 14.44 5.70
N ASP A 188 15.25 15.64 5.80
CA ASP A 188 14.67 16.40 4.68
C ASP A 188 15.67 16.69 3.56
N ASN A 189 16.93 17.01 3.91
CA ASN A 189 17.96 17.33 2.92
C ASN A 189 18.34 16.10 2.09
N LEU A 190 18.55 14.95 2.76
CA LEU A 190 18.80 13.69 2.05
C LEU A 190 17.59 13.31 1.19
N ARG A 191 16.38 13.39 1.76
CA ARG A 191 15.13 13.07 1.07
C ARG A 191 14.98 13.86 -0.22
N ASN A 192 15.16 15.18 -0.19
CA ASN A 192 15.00 16.03 -1.38
C ASN A 192 16.04 15.70 -2.46
N ARG A 193 17.31 15.62 -2.09
CA ARG A 193 18.39 15.26 -3.03
C ARG A 193 18.17 13.88 -3.65
N TRP A 194 17.70 12.91 -2.87
CA TRP A 194 17.45 11.55 -3.36
C TRP A 194 16.25 11.49 -4.31
N ILE A 195 15.20 12.26 -4.05
CA ILE A 195 14.07 12.43 -4.99
C ILE A 195 14.55 13.05 -6.30
N GLU A 196 15.34 14.12 -6.23
CA GLU A 196 15.91 14.79 -7.41
C GLU A 196 16.76 13.82 -8.26
N LEU A 197 17.59 13.00 -7.61
CA LEU A 197 18.35 11.95 -8.29
C LEU A 197 17.43 10.97 -9.01
N ILE A 198 16.38 10.47 -8.35
CA ILE A 198 15.47 9.50 -8.97
C ILE A 198 14.79 10.14 -10.18
N LEU A 199 14.28 11.36 -10.05
CA LEU A 199 13.68 12.11 -11.15
C LEU A 199 14.65 12.29 -12.32
N SER A 200 15.92 12.65 -12.06
CA SER A 200 16.91 12.90 -13.11
C SER A 200 17.37 11.63 -13.83
N THR A 201 17.18 10.44 -13.25
CA THR A 201 17.53 9.17 -13.90
C THR A 201 16.47 8.68 -14.89
N SER A 202 15.25 9.19 -14.80
CA SER A 202 14.19 8.90 -15.74
C SER A 202 14.40 9.60 -17.07
N LYS A 203 14.11 8.86 -18.14
CA LYS A 203 14.26 9.34 -19.52
C LYS A 203 12.93 9.37 -20.28
N HIS A 204 11.83 8.95 -19.64
CA HIS A 204 10.52 8.99 -20.26
C HIS A 204 10.08 10.44 -20.55
N GLN A 205 9.53 10.66 -21.75
CA GLN A 205 9.17 12.00 -22.25
C GLN A 205 8.14 12.75 -21.38
N SER A 206 7.32 12.03 -20.62
CA SER A 206 6.33 12.65 -19.72
C SER A 206 6.93 13.24 -18.45
N GLY A 207 8.18 12.90 -18.12
CA GLY A 207 8.81 13.22 -16.83
C GLY A 207 8.38 12.31 -15.67
N LEU A 208 7.53 11.31 -15.91
CA LEU A 208 7.19 10.30 -14.90
C LEU A 208 8.37 9.39 -14.59
N ILE A 209 8.45 8.92 -13.35
CA ILE A 209 9.52 8.03 -12.89
C ILE A 209 9.33 6.63 -13.49
N HIS A 210 10.42 6.06 -13.99
CA HIS A 210 10.42 4.76 -14.66
C HIS A 210 10.18 3.60 -13.68
N HIS A 211 9.72 2.46 -14.21
CA HIS A 211 9.34 1.28 -13.43
C HIS A 211 10.56 0.58 -12.79
N ALA A 212 11.63 0.37 -13.56
CA ALA A 212 12.83 -0.35 -13.10
C ALA A 212 14.12 0.31 -13.66
N GLY A 213 15.21 0.30 -12.88
CA GLY A 213 16.45 1.00 -13.25
C GLY A 213 17.09 0.56 -14.57
N SER A 214 16.82 -0.69 -15.00
CA SER A 214 17.24 -1.24 -16.29
C SER A 214 16.43 -0.70 -17.48
N GLN A 215 15.27 -0.10 -17.22
CA GLN A 215 14.31 0.37 -18.22
C GLN A 215 13.93 1.83 -17.98
N LYS A 216 14.89 2.73 -18.11
CA LYS A 216 14.74 4.18 -17.79
C LYS A 216 13.67 4.94 -18.59
N ASN A 217 13.15 4.34 -19.67
CA ASN A 217 12.08 4.88 -20.51
C ASN A 217 10.72 4.21 -20.27
N THR A 218 10.63 3.16 -19.45
CA THR A 218 9.39 2.41 -19.27
C THR A 218 8.69 2.87 -18.01
N ILE A 219 7.42 3.27 -18.13
CA ILE A 219 6.54 3.63 -17.02
C ILE A 219 5.40 2.60 -16.91
N ARG A 220 4.90 2.37 -15.69
CA ARG A 220 3.78 1.46 -15.42
C ARG A 220 2.78 2.07 -14.45
N GLY A 221 1.49 1.76 -14.61
CA GLY A 221 0.42 2.34 -13.79
C GLY A 221 0.56 1.98 -12.31
N SER A 222 0.83 0.72 -12.00
CA SER A 222 1.04 0.22 -10.64
C SER A 222 2.17 0.96 -9.92
N SER A 223 3.35 1.02 -10.53
CA SER A 223 4.48 1.74 -9.96
C SER A 223 4.26 3.24 -9.91
N THR A 224 3.66 3.84 -10.94
CA THR A 224 3.42 5.29 -10.97
C THR A 224 2.42 5.71 -9.88
N ALA A 225 1.40 4.89 -9.58
CA ALA A 225 0.51 5.12 -8.45
C ALA A 225 1.30 5.13 -7.13
N MET A 226 2.10 4.09 -6.87
CA MET A 226 2.92 4.01 -5.65
C MET A 226 3.92 5.17 -5.54
N ILE A 227 4.60 5.50 -6.64
CA ILE A 227 5.57 6.59 -6.73
C ILE A 227 4.89 7.93 -6.43
N THR A 228 3.73 8.20 -7.02
CA THR A 228 2.97 9.43 -6.78
C THR A 228 2.57 9.54 -5.31
N TYR A 229 2.12 8.44 -4.70
CA TYR A 229 1.83 8.39 -3.28
C TYR A 229 3.06 8.72 -2.44
N CYS A 230 4.22 8.11 -2.72
CA CYS A 230 5.46 8.37 -2.00
C CYS A 230 5.95 9.82 -2.17
N LEU A 231 5.97 10.35 -3.39
CA LEU A 231 6.34 11.74 -3.66
C LEU A 231 5.48 12.72 -2.84
N ASN A 232 4.17 12.48 -2.80
CA ASN A 232 3.25 13.26 -1.97
C ASN A 232 3.61 13.17 -0.47
N LYS A 233 3.82 11.94 0.04
CA LYS A 233 4.15 11.72 1.46
C LYS A 233 5.54 12.25 1.84
N SER A 234 6.45 12.38 0.87
CA SER A 234 7.77 12.96 1.05
C SER A 234 7.80 14.50 0.91
N GLY A 235 6.69 15.13 0.53
CA GLY A 235 6.59 16.59 0.39
C GLY A 235 7.17 17.15 -0.91
N TYR A 236 7.14 16.37 -2.00
CA TYR A 236 7.57 16.84 -3.32
C TYR A 236 6.71 18.03 -3.78
N SER A 237 7.35 19.17 -4.10
CA SER A 237 6.66 20.44 -4.36
C SER A 237 5.74 20.40 -5.59
N ASP A 238 6.14 19.67 -6.62
CA ASP A 238 5.46 19.64 -7.92
C ASP A 238 4.50 18.45 -8.05
N ILE A 239 4.00 17.95 -6.92
CA ILE A 239 3.17 16.75 -6.87
C ILE A 239 1.88 16.86 -7.70
N GLU A 240 1.25 18.04 -7.75
CA GLU A 240 0.05 18.24 -8.57
C GLU A 240 0.35 18.06 -10.06
N LYS A 241 1.44 18.66 -10.53
CA LYS A 241 1.90 18.53 -11.92
C LYS A 241 2.27 17.08 -12.25
N TYR A 242 2.95 16.40 -11.33
CA TYR A 242 3.31 14.99 -11.48
C TYR A 242 2.05 14.11 -11.57
N ASN A 243 1.08 14.32 -10.67
CA ASN A 243 -0.18 13.57 -10.67
C ASN A 243 -1.01 13.84 -11.93
N ASN A 244 -1.06 15.08 -12.43
CA ASN A 244 -1.78 15.38 -13.67
C ASN A 244 -1.21 14.58 -14.84
N LYS A 245 0.12 14.46 -14.95
CA LYS A 245 0.74 13.60 -15.99
C LYS A 245 0.44 12.12 -15.79
N PHE A 246 0.39 11.66 -14.55
CA PHE A 246 -0.03 10.30 -14.24
C PHE A 246 -1.50 10.06 -14.66
N GLU A 247 -2.39 10.98 -14.31
CA GLU A 247 -3.81 10.93 -14.68
C GLU A 247 -3.99 10.92 -16.20
N ASP A 248 -3.35 11.86 -16.92
CA ASP A 248 -3.44 11.99 -18.38
C ASP A 248 -3.03 10.70 -19.12
N ILE A 249 -2.01 10.00 -18.61
CA ILE A 249 -1.43 8.84 -19.30
C ILE A 249 -2.14 7.54 -18.92
N PHE A 250 -2.44 7.34 -17.65
CA PHE A 250 -2.84 6.01 -17.14
C PHE A 250 -4.28 5.92 -16.66
N ILE A 251 -4.96 7.03 -16.37
CA ILE A 251 -6.21 7.00 -15.63
C ILE A 251 -7.39 7.32 -16.54
N ASP A 252 -8.23 6.32 -16.78
CA ASP A 252 -9.52 6.51 -17.41
C ASP A 252 -10.60 6.68 -16.34
N ASN A 253 -11.51 7.63 -16.54
CA ASN A 253 -12.58 7.94 -15.60
C ASN A 253 -13.94 7.60 -16.22
N TYR A 254 -14.64 6.64 -15.60
CA TYR A 254 -15.98 6.24 -15.99
C TYR A 254 -16.93 6.46 -14.82
N LEU A 255 -17.83 7.46 -14.95
CA LEU A 255 -18.83 7.79 -13.94
C LEU A 255 -18.22 8.04 -12.54
N GLY A 256 -17.03 8.64 -12.49
CA GLY A 256 -16.30 8.91 -11.25
C GLY A 256 -15.45 7.75 -10.73
N VAL A 257 -15.49 6.58 -11.39
CA VAL A 257 -14.59 5.44 -11.12
C VAL A 257 -13.34 5.60 -11.97
N GLN A 258 -12.19 5.71 -11.31
CA GLN A 258 -10.88 5.80 -11.95
C GLN A 258 -10.30 4.39 -12.12
N LEU A 259 -10.13 3.95 -13.36
CA LEU A 259 -9.45 2.71 -13.73
C LEU A 259 -8.06 3.05 -14.25
N VAL A 260 -7.06 2.25 -13.86
CA VAL A 260 -5.65 2.56 -14.15
C VAL A 260 -5.07 1.52 -15.08
N LYS A 261 -4.62 1.96 -16.25
CA LYS A 261 -3.91 1.11 -17.20
C LYS A 261 -2.61 0.60 -16.57
N GLU A 262 -2.30 -0.68 -16.73
CA GLU A 262 -1.02 -1.20 -16.23
C GLU A 262 0.14 -0.77 -17.13
N ASN A 263 -0.06 -0.89 -18.45
CA ASN A 263 0.90 -0.53 -19.49
C ASN A 263 0.42 0.73 -20.20
N GLU A 264 1.35 1.62 -20.56
CA GLU A 264 1.03 2.87 -21.27
C GLU A 264 0.26 2.61 -22.58
N ASP A 265 0.65 1.56 -23.29
CA ASP A 265 0.06 1.09 -24.55
C ASP A 265 -1.32 0.39 -24.39
N GLY A 266 -1.81 0.23 -23.17
CA GLY A 266 -3.09 -0.44 -22.87
C GLY A 266 -3.06 -1.96 -23.07
N THR A 267 -1.89 -2.58 -23.23
CA THR A 267 -1.78 -4.04 -23.37
C THR A 267 -2.06 -4.78 -22.06
N ASN A 268 -2.48 -6.04 -22.17
CA ASN A 268 -2.69 -6.95 -21.04
C ASN A 268 -1.40 -7.64 -20.55
N LYS A 269 -0.22 -7.06 -20.81
CA LYS A 269 1.04 -7.63 -20.30
C LYS A 269 1.06 -7.54 -18.78
N MET A 270 1.40 -8.65 -18.13
CA MET A 270 1.40 -8.80 -16.69
C MET A 270 2.81 -9.09 -16.18
N ASP A 271 3.18 -8.44 -15.08
CA ASP A 271 4.31 -8.83 -14.25
C ASP A 271 3.79 -9.52 -12.98
N VAL A 272 4.70 -10.00 -12.12
CA VAL A 272 4.36 -10.73 -10.88
C VAL A 272 3.51 -9.87 -9.94
N ASP A 273 3.73 -8.56 -9.93
CA ASP A 273 3.13 -7.58 -9.02
C ASP A 273 1.97 -6.76 -9.65
N SER A 274 1.79 -6.82 -10.97
CA SER A 274 0.68 -6.16 -11.69
C SER A 274 -0.70 -6.62 -11.20
N GLY A 275 -0.79 -7.83 -10.62
CA GLY A 275 -2.05 -8.51 -10.37
C GLY A 275 -2.79 -8.78 -11.69
N PRO A 276 -4.08 -9.19 -11.66
CA PRO A 276 -4.86 -9.37 -12.88
C PRO A 276 -4.91 -8.08 -13.70
N VAL A 277 -4.55 -8.15 -14.98
CA VAL A 277 -4.73 -7.06 -15.96
C VAL A 277 -5.86 -7.46 -16.91
N LEU A 278 -6.94 -6.66 -16.91
CA LEU A 278 -8.14 -6.91 -17.70
C LEU A 278 -8.46 -5.67 -18.54
N PHE A 279 -8.55 -5.85 -19.85
CA PHE A 279 -8.80 -4.76 -20.80
C PHE A 279 -7.77 -3.60 -20.68
N GLY A 280 -6.52 -3.94 -20.38
CA GLY A 280 -5.42 -2.99 -20.16
C GLY A 280 -5.34 -2.45 -18.73
N TYR A 281 -6.38 -2.61 -17.91
CA TYR A 281 -6.43 -2.07 -16.55
C TYR A 281 -5.88 -3.06 -15.53
N GLY A 282 -4.89 -2.61 -14.75
CA GLY A 282 -4.29 -3.39 -13.67
C GLY A 282 -5.11 -3.28 -12.39
N ALA A 283 -5.44 -4.42 -11.78
CA ALA A 283 -6.12 -4.44 -10.48
C ALA A 283 -5.24 -3.79 -9.39
N SER A 284 -3.96 -4.16 -9.31
CA SER A 284 -3.00 -3.56 -8.36
C SER A 284 -2.86 -2.06 -8.60
N ALA A 285 -2.74 -1.64 -9.86
CA ALA A 285 -2.65 -0.23 -10.24
C ALA A 285 -3.88 0.57 -9.81
N THR A 286 -5.07 0.05 -10.09
CA THR A 286 -6.34 0.70 -9.75
C THR A 286 -6.51 0.83 -8.24
N ILE A 287 -6.18 -0.22 -7.49
CA ILE A 287 -6.33 -0.17 -6.02
C ILE A 287 -5.29 0.75 -5.39
N MET A 288 -4.02 0.69 -5.82
CA MET A 288 -3.00 1.60 -5.30
C MET A 288 -3.33 3.06 -5.64
N ASN A 289 -3.95 3.32 -6.79
CA ASN A 289 -4.40 4.65 -7.15
C ASN A 289 -5.49 5.18 -6.22
N ILE A 290 -6.34 4.34 -5.63
CA ILE A 290 -7.28 4.79 -4.59
C ILE A 290 -6.53 5.45 -3.43
N LYS A 291 -5.51 4.78 -2.88
CA LYS A 291 -4.68 5.32 -1.78
C LYS A 291 -3.99 6.62 -2.20
N THR A 292 -3.46 6.63 -3.42
CA THR A 292 -2.74 7.76 -4.02
C THR A 292 -3.64 9.00 -4.13
N GLN A 293 -4.76 8.87 -4.82
CA GLN A 293 -5.70 9.97 -5.03
C GLN A 293 -6.35 10.45 -3.72
N ALA A 294 -6.65 9.52 -2.80
CA ALA A 294 -7.13 9.88 -1.46
C ALA A 294 -6.09 10.71 -0.69
N SER A 295 -4.80 10.37 -0.80
CA SER A 295 -3.73 11.12 -0.13
C SER A 295 -3.52 12.53 -0.69
N LEU A 296 -3.97 12.76 -1.93
CA LEU A 296 -4.00 14.05 -2.61
C LEU A 296 -5.33 14.81 -2.40
N GLY A 297 -6.23 14.29 -1.56
CA GLY A 297 -7.52 14.91 -1.29
C GLY A 297 -8.54 14.82 -2.44
N LYS A 298 -8.30 13.98 -3.45
CA LYS A 298 -9.19 13.83 -4.61
C LYS A 298 -10.41 12.99 -4.24
N SER A 299 -11.60 13.52 -4.53
CA SER A 299 -12.88 12.88 -4.16
C SER A 299 -13.15 11.55 -4.85
N ASN A 300 -12.64 11.37 -6.08
CA ASN A 300 -12.91 10.19 -6.89
C ASN A 300 -12.37 8.90 -6.25
N ALA A 301 -11.38 8.99 -5.37
CA ALA A 301 -10.88 7.86 -4.59
C ALA A 301 -12.00 7.13 -3.82
N LYS A 302 -12.96 7.86 -3.25
CA LYS A 302 -14.12 7.25 -2.54
C LYS A 302 -15.03 6.48 -3.49
N THR A 303 -15.30 7.05 -4.67
CA THR A 303 -16.15 6.43 -5.70
C THR A 303 -15.48 5.19 -6.27
N THR A 304 -14.19 5.27 -6.61
CA THR A 304 -13.40 4.13 -7.07
C THR A 304 -13.35 3.04 -6.00
N TRP A 305 -13.10 3.39 -4.73
CA TRP A 305 -13.12 2.39 -3.64
C TRP A 305 -14.50 1.76 -3.46
N ALA A 306 -15.59 2.53 -3.53
CA ALA A 306 -16.95 2.01 -3.45
C ALA A 306 -17.21 0.96 -4.54
N ALA A 307 -16.82 1.26 -5.78
CA ALA A 307 -16.96 0.35 -6.91
C ALA A 307 -16.09 -0.90 -6.74
N MET A 308 -14.79 -0.73 -6.43
CA MET A 308 -13.87 -1.86 -6.22
C MET A 308 -14.28 -2.73 -5.04
N ASN A 309 -14.77 -2.12 -3.97
CA ASN A 309 -15.35 -2.83 -2.83
C ASN A 309 -16.57 -3.62 -3.30
N LEU A 310 -17.55 -3.02 -3.99
CA LEU A 310 -18.74 -3.73 -4.46
C LEU A 310 -18.43 -4.94 -5.36
N ILE A 311 -17.61 -4.77 -6.40
CA ILE A 311 -17.27 -5.87 -7.34
C ILE A 311 -16.50 -7.00 -6.65
N SER A 312 -15.83 -6.71 -5.54
CA SER A 312 -15.08 -7.69 -4.74
C SER A 312 -15.98 -8.47 -3.77
N LEU A 313 -17.30 -8.31 -3.84
CA LEU A 313 -18.30 -9.07 -3.07
C LEU A 313 -18.02 -9.10 -1.55
N PRO A 314 -18.00 -7.93 -0.87
CA PRO A 314 -17.60 -7.79 0.52
C PRO A 314 -18.62 -8.47 1.42
N ILE A 315 -18.11 -9.23 2.38
CA ILE A 315 -18.92 -9.76 3.48
C ILE A 315 -18.42 -9.10 4.76
N ASN A 316 -19.25 -8.22 5.34
CA ASN A 316 -18.92 -7.43 6.53
C ASN A 316 -19.88 -7.76 7.69
N LEU A 317 -19.66 -8.92 8.32
CA LEU A 317 -20.54 -9.49 9.34
C LEU A 317 -19.72 -10.01 10.53
N PHE A 318 -20.32 -10.07 11.72
CA PHE A 318 -19.72 -10.67 12.92
C PHE A 318 -18.29 -10.18 13.24
N ARG A 319 -18.07 -8.86 13.14
CA ARG A 319 -16.78 -8.18 13.39
C ARG A 319 -15.65 -8.56 12.43
N LYS A 320 -15.99 -9.17 11.28
CA LYS A 320 -15.05 -9.57 10.23
C LYS A 320 -15.49 -8.98 8.90
N LYS A 321 -14.55 -8.44 8.14
CA LYS A 321 -14.75 -8.07 6.74
C LYS A 321 -13.72 -8.79 5.88
N TYR A 322 -14.18 -9.41 4.80
CA TYR A 322 -13.34 -10.03 3.78
C TYR A 322 -13.95 -9.89 2.39
N LEU A 323 -13.11 -10.00 1.36
CA LEU A 323 -13.47 -9.90 -0.06
C LEU A 323 -13.36 -11.25 -0.76
N ILE A 324 -14.02 -11.40 -1.92
CA ILE A 324 -13.96 -12.54 -2.86
C ILE A 324 -13.96 -13.89 -2.11
N LEU A 325 -14.88 -14.03 -1.14
CA LEU A 325 -15.03 -15.25 -0.34
C LEU A 325 -13.72 -15.76 0.31
N LYS A 326 -12.82 -14.84 0.72
CA LYS A 326 -11.52 -15.11 1.38
C LYS A 326 -10.44 -15.72 0.48
N LYS A 327 -10.62 -15.68 -0.85
CA LYS A 327 -9.69 -16.30 -1.79
C LYS A 327 -8.42 -15.48 -2.05
N GLU A 328 -8.48 -14.15 -1.90
CA GLU A 328 -7.34 -13.27 -2.21
C GLU A 328 -7.05 -12.26 -1.09
N PRO A 329 -6.41 -12.67 0.02
CA PRO A 329 -6.13 -11.77 1.14
C PRO A 329 -5.19 -10.61 0.82
N MET A 330 -4.39 -10.66 -0.26
CA MET A 330 -3.59 -9.52 -0.67
C MET A 330 -4.47 -8.36 -1.16
N LEU A 331 -5.55 -8.66 -1.89
CA LEU A 331 -6.57 -7.68 -2.25
C LEU A 331 -7.21 -7.07 -1.00
N ASP A 332 -7.54 -7.88 0.00
CA ASP A 332 -8.08 -7.39 1.28
C ASP A 332 -7.13 -6.39 1.96
N LEU A 333 -5.83 -6.66 1.96
CA LEU A 333 -4.80 -5.80 2.57
C LEU A 333 -4.68 -4.46 1.85
N PHE A 334 -4.61 -4.46 0.52
CA PHE A 334 -4.57 -3.22 -0.27
C PHE A 334 -5.86 -2.40 -0.15
N MET A 335 -7.03 -3.05 -0.17
CA MET A 335 -8.32 -2.39 0.00
C MET A 335 -8.46 -1.79 1.42
N LEU A 336 -7.94 -2.49 2.44
CA LEU A 336 -7.85 -1.97 3.80
C LEU A 336 -6.95 -0.73 3.85
N TRP A 337 -5.72 -0.81 3.36
CA TRP A 337 -4.77 0.30 3.42
C TRP A 337 -5.25 1.51 2.63
N SER A 338 -5.90 1.30 1.48
CA SER A 338 -6.54 2.37 0.72
C SER A 338 -7.66 3.06 1.52
N SER A 339 -8.48 2.28 2.23
CA SER A 339 -9.65 2.80 2.95
C SER A 339 -9.32 3.67 4.16
N THR A 340 -8.13 3.53 4.75
CA THR A 340 -7.70 4.36 5.88
C THR A 340 -7.41 5.79 5.47
N GLU A 341 -7.22 6.08 4.18
CA GLU A 341 -6.99 7.44 3.66
C GLU A 341 -8.29 8.21 3.36
N LEU A 342 -9.41 7.50 3.16
CA LEU A 342 -10.71 8.04 2.70
C LEU A 342 -11.50 8.86 3.75
#